data_AF-A0A0P7B6T2-F1
#
_entry.id   AF-A0A0P7B6T2-F1
#
_cell.length_a   1.000
_cell.length_b   1.000
_cell.length_c   1.000
_cell.angle_alpha   90.00
_cell.angle_beta   90.00
_cell.angle_gamma   90.00
#
_symmetry.space_group_name_H-M   'P 1'
#
loop_
_entity.id
_entity.type
_entity.pdbx_description
1 polymer ?
#
loop_
_entity_poly.entity_id
_entity_poly.type
_entity_poly.pdbx_seq_one_letter_code
_entity_poly.pdbx_strand_id
1 'polypeptide(L)'
;MDVAKYAVGPESYYMLSQAQISDFFSSNASGTRDQCSDLAAELLGGPVSATPIQGGNSYTVERKEVCKVVQFRSSQLDMARLGLVQQVYLDFVPRCVYHGSLGFLHVYVWNRVPGPAFCRVRRQMIALDIGVDQRLRQTVQDFASIIRFFALAWIKRPTLEPLPLGLQEEYAAILDNISLTLPDSLRPTIDMVRQNLHPLFRPDFPIALQHGDILENNIHVEEATGHITGVVDWSDAFLAPFGLSLGGI
;
A
#
# COMPACT_ATOMS: atom_id res chain seq x y z
N MET A 1 -1.60 -29.28 -5.11
CA MET A 1 -2.44 -28.78 -4.00
C MET A 1 -3.11 -27.52 -4.51
N ASP A 2 -4.44 -27.47 -4.58
CA ASP A 2 -5.14 -26.25 -4.98
C ASP A 2 -5.03 -25.23 -3.85
N VAL A 3 -4.23 -24.19 -4.07
CA VAL A 3 -4.00 -23.11 -3.11
C VAL A 3 -5.07 -22.02 -3.20
N ALA A 4 -5.87 -21.98 -4.28
CA ALA A 4 -6.94 -21.00 -4.46
C ALA A 4 -8.05 -21.15 -3.42
N LYS A 5 -8.28 -22.36 -2.91
CA LYS A 5 -9.24 -22.62 -1.83
C LYS A 5 -8.89 -21.93 -0.50
N TYR A 6 -7.62 -21.56 -0.30
CA TYR A 6 -7.16 -20.80 0.87
C TYR A 6 -7.11 -19.30 0.61
N ALA A 7 -7.25 -18.86 -0.65
CA ALA A 7 -7.36 -17.44 -0.97
C ALA A 7 -8.75 -16.93 -0.56
N VAL A 8 -8.77 -15.80 0.16
CA VAL A 8 -10.01 -15.12 0.57
C VAL A 8 -10.78 -14.65 -0.67
N GLY A 9 -12.12 -14.68 -0.60
CA GLY A 9 -12.98 -14.29 -1.72
C GLY A 9 -13.28 -12.79 -1.72
N PRO A 10 -13.69 -12.20 -2.85
CA PRO A 10 -14.00 -10.77 -2.96
C PRO A 10 -15.10 -10.33 -1.96
N GLU A 11 -16.05 -11.20 -1.64
CA GLU A 11 -17.12 -10.92 -0.67
C GLU A 11 -16.60 -10.59 0.73
N SER A 12 -15.51 -11.24 1.17
CA SER A 12 -14.92 -10.97 2.47
C SER A 12 -14.34 -9.56 2.54
N TYR A 13 -13.75 -9.06 1.45
CA TYR A 13 -13.24 -7.69 1.39
C TYR A 13 -14.36 -6.65 1.29
N TYR A 14 -15.51 -7.00 0.70
CA TYR A 14 -16.69 -6.15 0.76
C TYR A 14 -17.19 -6.00 2.20
N MET A 15 -17.31 -7.12 2.94
CA MET A 15 -17.70 -7.09 4.35
C MET A 15 -16.69 -6.31 5.20
N LEU A 16 -15.39 -6.51 4.97
CA LEU A 16 -14.33 -5.73 5.63
C LEU A 16 -14.47 -4.24 5.34
N SER A 17 -14.72 -3.86 4.08
CA SER A 17 -14.88 -2.46 3.68
C SER A 17 -16.10 -1.82 4.36
N GLN A 18 -17.21 -2.54 4.51
CA GLN A 18 -18.37 -2.02 5.26
C GLN A 18 -18.05 -1.80 6.73
N ALA A 19 -17.32 -2.73 7.36
CA ALA A 19 -16.87 -2.57 8.74
C ALA A 19 -15.92 -1.36 8.89
N GLN A 20 -14.93 -1.22 8.00
CA GLN A 20 -13.99 -0.09 7.99
C GLN A 20 -14.70 1.26 7.81
N ILE A 21 -15.71 1.34 6.93
CA ILE A 21 -16.52 2.56 6.79
C ILE A 21 -17.23 2.89 8.10
N SER A 22 -17.86 1.89 8.72
CA SER A 22 -18.57 2.05 10.00
C SER A 22 -17.62 2.53 11.11
N ASP A 23 -16.45 1.89 11.23
CA ASP A 23 -15.45 2.21 12.24
C ASP A 23 -14.85 3.60 12.05
N PHE A 24 -14.57 3.97 10.79
CA PHE A 24 -14.06 5.28 10.42
C PHE A 24 -15.01 6.39 10.89
N PHE A 25 -16.31 6.30 10.59
CA PHE A 25 -17.28 7.32 11.00
C PHE A 25 -17.62 7.25 12.50
N SER A 26 -17.52 6.09 13.12
CA SER A 26 -17.69 5.95 14.58
C SER A 26 -16.56 6.62 15.36
N SER A 27 -15.34 6.58 14.82
CA SER A 27 -14.15 7.19 15.43
C SER A 27 -13.95 8.66 15.06
N ASN A 28 -14.60 9.13 13.98
CA ASN A 28 -14.45 10.49 13.46
C ASN A 28 -15.79 11.23 13.39
N ALA A 29 -16.36 11.56 14.56
CA ALA A 29 -17.68 12.19 14.70
C ALA A 29 -17.84 13.59 14.07
N SER A 30 -16.76 14.16 13.52
CA SER A 30 -16.76 15.52 12.95
C SER A 30 -17.19 15.62 11.49
N GLY A 31 -17.25 14.50 10.77
CA GLY A 31 -17.75 14.44 9.41
C GLY A 31 -18.72 13.27 9.26
N THR A 32 -19.90 13.51 8.68
CA THR A 32 -20.84 12.43 8.36
C THR A 32 -20.54 11.85 6.98
N ARG A 33 -21.01 10.62 6.74
CA ARG A 33 -20.94 9.98 5.43
C ARG A 33 -21.62 10.81 4.33
N ASP A 34 -22.73 11.46 4.67
CA ASP A 34 -23.47 12.30 3.73
C ASP A 34 -22.67 13.55 3.36
N GLN A 35 -22.09 14.25 4.34
CA GLN A 35 -21.21 15.41 4.07
C GLN A 35 -20.01 15.04 3.20
N CYS A 36 -19.39 13.88 3.45
CA CYS A 36 -18.30 13.40 2.61
C CYS A 36 -18.78 13.08 1.19
N SER A 37 -19.96 12.48 1.06
CA SER A 37 -20.54 12.12 -0.24
C SER A 37 -20.93 13.35 -1.04
N ASP A 38 -21.49 14.37 -0.40
CA ASP A 38 -21.87 15.65 -1.03
C ASP A 38 -20.64 16.39 -1.55
N LEU A 39 -19.61 16.55 -0.72
CA LEU A 39 -18.36 17.21 -1.14
C LEU A 39 -17.67 16.42 -2.26
N ALA A 40 -17.63 15.09 -2.17
CA ALA A 40 -17.04 14.28 -3.23
C ALA A 40 -17.85 14.36 -4.53
N ALA A 41 -19.19 14.44 -4.45
CA ALA A 41 -20.05 14.61 -5.61
C ALA A 41 -19.84 15.97 -6.27
N GLU A 42 -19.59 17.03 -5.51
CA GLU A 42 -19.19 18.33 -6.04
C GLU A 42 -17.83 18.23 -6.76
N LEU A 43 -16.82 17.64 -6.11
CA LEU A 43 -15.47 17.51 -6.67
C LEU A 43 -15.39 16.62 -7.92
N LEU A 44 -16.23 15.59 -7.99
CA LEU A 44 -16.26 14.64 -9.12
C LEU A 44 -17.39 14.96 -10.12
N GLY A 45 -18.21 15.97 -9.87
CA GLY A 45 -19.27 16.46 -10.76
C GLY A 45 -20.47 15.51 -10.92
N GLY A 46 -20.83 14.76 -9.88
CA GLY A 46 -22.00 13.87 -9.88
C GLY A 46 -22.00 12.84 -8.74
N PRO A 47 -23.03 11.97 -8.66
CA PRO A 47 -23.18 11.01 -7.57
C PRO A 47 -21.97 10.08 -7.43
N VAL A 48 -21.61 9.77 -6.19
CA VAL A 48 -20.46 8.93 -5.83
C VAL A 48 -20.90 7.68 -5.08
N SER A 49 -20.02 6.67 -5.08
CA SER A 49 -20.15 5.46 -4.28
C SER A 49 -18.83 5.13 -3.60
N ALA A 50 -18.87 4.46 -2.45
CA ALA A 50 -17.66 3.96 -1.81
C ALA A 50 -16.90 3.02 -2.75
N THR A 51 -15.56 3.13 -2.76
CA THR A 51 -14.73 2.18 -3.51
C THR A 51 -14.87 0.77 -2.92
N PRO A 52 -14.70 -0.29 -3.74
CA PRO A 52 -14.86 -1.68 -3.28
C PRO A 52 -13.88 -2.12 -2.19
N ILE A 53 -12.76 -1.40 -2.03
CA ILE A 53 -11.76 -1.57 -0.98
C ILE A 53 -11.63 -0.25 -0.24
N GLN A 54 -11.58 -0.31 1.09
CA GLN A 54 -11.40 0.82 1.99
C GLN A 54 -10.13 0.65 2.81
N GLY A 55 -9.58 1.76 3.30
CA GLY A 55 -8.47 1.77 4.24
C GLY A 55 -8.97 1.93 5.67
N GLY A 56 -8.27 1.37 6.67
CA GLY A 56 -8.70 1.45 8.07
C GLY A 56 -8.78 2.89 8.61
N ASN A 57 -7.98 3.80 8.08
CA ASN A 57 -7.90 5.20 8.51
C ASN A 57 -8.44 6.20 7.47
N SER A 58 -9.19 5.72 6.48
CA SER A 58 -9.70 6.58 5.41
C SER A 58 -11.02 6.10 4.82
N TYR A 59 -11.87 7.04 4.45
CA TYR A 59 -13.05 6.79 3.63
C TYR A 59 -12.78 7.23 2.20
N THR A 60 -12.93 6.34 1.23
CA THR A 60 -12.67 6.62 -0.20
C THR A 60 -13.91 6.38 -1.03
N VAL A 61 -14.23 7.34 -1.89
CA VAL A 61 -15.37 7.29 -2.81
C VAL A 61 -14.93 7.55 -4.24
N GLU A 62 -15.63 6.92 -5.17
CA GLU A 62 -15.41 7.07 -6.60
C GLU A 62 -16.71 7.44 -7.30
N ARG A 63 -16.57 8.02 -8.48
CA ARG A 63 -17.66 8.17 -9.44
C ARG A 63 -17.37 7.27 -10.63
N LYS A 64 -18.37 6.47 -11.03
CA LYS A 64 -18.26 5.64 -12.22
C LYS A 64 -17.90 6.49 -13.44
N GLU A 65 -17.03 5.99 -14.30
CA GLU A 65 -16.57 6.66 -15.54
C GLU A 65 -15.68 7.90 -15.33
N VAL A 66 -15.40 8.29 -14.08
CA VAL A 66 -14.41 9.34 -13.77
C VAL A 66 -13.10 8.69 -13.33
N CYS A 67 -11.99 9.12 -13.93
CA CYS A 67 -10.64 8.62 -13.60
C CYS A 67 -10.06 9.24 -12.31
N LYS A 68 -10.92 9.55 -11.33
CA LYS A 68 -10.54 10.15 -10.04
C LYS A 68 -11.34 9.55 -8.90
N VAL A 69 -10.73 9.56 -7.71
CA VAL A 69 -11.38 9.21 -6.44
C VAL A 69 -11.15 10.32 -5.42
N VAL A 70 -12.06 10.45 -4.46
CA VAL A 70 -11.91 11.36 -3.32
C VAL A 70 -11.69 10.52 -2.08
N GLN A 71 -10.62 10.84 -1.34
CA GLN A 71 -10.28 10.19 -0.09
C GLN A 71 -10.36 11.19 1.06
N PHE A 72 -11.03 10.79 2.12
CA PHE A 72 -11.15 11.48 3.39
C PHE A 72 -10.31 10.74 4.42
N ARG A 73 -9.40 11.43 5.11
CA ARG A 73 -8.51 10.81 6.11
C ARG A 73 -8.63 11.51 7.46
N SER A 74 -8.52 10.74 8.53
CA SER A 74 -8.42 11.28 9.90
C SER A 74 -7.05 11.88 10.21
N SER A 75 -6.01 11.50 9.45
CA SER A 75 -4.65 12.03 9.55
C SER A 75 -4.18 12.65 8.23
N GLN A 76 -3.38 13.71 8.34
CA GLN A 76 -2.81 14.37 7.18
C GLN A 76 -1.69 13.52 6.56
N LEU A 77 -1.64 13.47 5.23
CA LEU A 77 -0.54 12.87 4.49
C LEU A 77 0.65 13.83 4.42
N ASP A 78 1.86 13.29 4.53
CA ASP A 78 3.08 14.01 4.20
C ASP A 78 3.17 14.19 2.68
N MET A 79 2.65 15.32 2.20
CA MET A 79 2.60 15.63 0.76
C MET A 79 3.99 15.83 0.14
N ALA A 80 4.99 16.21 0.94
CA ALA A 80 6.36 16.31 0.46
C ALA A 80 6.94 14.92 0.19
N ARG A 81 6.77 13.99 1.14
CA ARG A 81 7.14 12.59 0.96
C ARG A 81 6.38 11.93 -0.18
N LEU A 82 5.08 12.18 -0.30
CA LEU A 82 4.30 11.66 -1.42
C LEU A 82 4.80 12.18 -2.78
N GLY A 83 5.25 13.43 -2.83
CA GLY A 83 5.92 13.99 -4.01
C GLY A 83 7.22 13.25 -4.37
N LEU A 84 8.02 12.87 -3.37
CA LEU A 84 9.21 12.04 -3.58
C LEU A 84 8.84 10.64 -4.07
N VAL A 85 7.83 10.01 -3.45
CA VAL A 85 7.29 8.71 -3.86
C VAL A 85 6.89 8.73 -5.34
N GLN A 86 6.17 9.76 -5.79
CA GLN A 86 5.78 9.91 -7.20
C GLN A 86 6.99 10.08 -8.15
N GLN A 87 8.09 10.70 -7.71
CA GLN A 87 9.30 10.84 -8.52
C GLN A 87 10.07 9.51 -8.66
N VAL A 88 10.11 8.74 -7.57
CA VAL A 88 10.80 7.43 -7.51
C VAL A 88 10.02 6.39 -8.29
N TYR A 89 8.74 6.21 -7.95
CA TYR A 89 7.91 5.12 -8.44
C TYR A 89 7.11 5.46 -9.70
N LEU A 90 7.15 6.71 -10.18
CA LEU A 90 6.57 7.13 -11.45
C LEU A 90 5.09 6.73 -11.57
N ASP A 91 4.75 6.03 -12.66
CA ASP A 91 3.40 5.65 -13.04
C ASP A 91 2.77 4.63 -12.09
N PHE A 92 3.55 4.03 -11.18
CA PHE A 92 3.00 3.16 -10.14
C PHE A 92 2.26 3.95 -9.05
N VAL A 93 2.42 5.27 -8.97
CA VAL A 93 1.82 6.07 -7.91
C VAL A 93 0.79 7.01 -8.51
N PRO A 94 -0.49 6.92 -8.11
CA PRO A 94 -1.47 7.86 -8.58
C PRO A 94 -1.12 9.29 -8.16
N ARG A 95 -1.38 10.24 -9.06
CA ARG A 95 -1.29 11.67 -8.73
C ARG A 95 -2.28 11.98 -7.61
N CYS A 96 -1.81 12.72 -6.61
CA CYS A 96 -2.60 13.18 -5.47
C CYS A 96 -2.59 14.69 -5.38
N VAL A 97 -3.73 15.27 -5.02
CA VAL A 97 -3.88 16.69 -4.73
C VAL A 97 -4.59 16.84 -3.39
N TYR A 98 -4.06 17.65 -2.49
CA TYR A 98 -4.73 18.02 -1.26
C TYR A 98 -5.77 19.12 -1.52
N HIS A 99 -7.00 18.92 -1.06
CA HIS A 99 -8.14 19.80 -1.30
C HIS A 99 -8.64 20.52 -0.03
N GLY A 100 -7.87 20.49 1.06
CA GLY A 100 -8.24 21.11 2.33
C GLY A 100 -8.90 20.11 3.28
N SER A 101 -9.73 20.63 4.19
CA SER A 101 -10.39 19.81 5.21
C SER A 101 -11.91 19.98 5.23
N LEU A 102 -12.60 18.91 5.61
CA LEU A 102 -14.02 18.87 5.92
C LEU A 102 -14.15 18.51 7.40
N GLY A 103 -14.38 19.50 8.26
CA GLY A 103 -14.23 19.32 9.71
C GLY A 103 -12.78 18.96 10.05
N PHE A 104 -12.56 17.86 10.78
CA PHE A 104 -11.22 17.31 11.06
C PHE A 104 -10.73 16.31 10.01
N LEU A 105 -11.51 16.05 8.95
CA LEU A 105 -11.11 15.14 7.89
C LEU A 105 -10.29 15.88 6.83
N HIS A 106 -9.15 15.34 6.46
CA HIS A 106 -8.33 15.83 5.37
C HIS A 106 -8.82 15.25 4.04
N VAL A 107 -9.01 16.10 3.05
CA VAL A 107 -9.63 15.74 1.75
C VAL A 107 -8.55 15.71 0.67
N TYR A 108 -8.49 14.60 -0.05
CA TYR A 108 -7.55 14.38 -1.15
C TYR A 108 -8.30 13.93 -2.39
N VAL A 109 -7.86 14.41 -3.54
CA VAL A 109 -8.30 13.90 -4.84
C VAL A 109 -7.15 13.14 -5.49
N TRP A 110 -7.39 11.89 -5.80
CA TRP A 110 -6.42 11.00 -6.42
C TRP A 110 -6.84 10.69 -7.85
N ASN A 111 -5.88 10.52 -8.75
CA ASN A 111 -6.12 9.79 -9.98
C ASN A 111 -6.51 8.35 -9.62
N ARG A 112 -7.58 7.85 -10.23
CA ARG A 112 -8.03 6.47 -10.01
C ARG A 112 -7.03 5.51 -10.65
N VAL A 113 -6.52 4.56 -9.85
CA VAL A 113 -5.68 3.50 -10.38
C VAL A 113 -6.56 2.53 -11.19
N PRO A 114 -6.21 2.21 -12.45
CA PRO A 114 -6.98 1.28 -13.27
C PRO A 114 -6.99 -0.14 -12.69
N GLY A 115 -8.06 -0.89 -12.92
CA GLY A 115 -8.17 -2.29 -12.50
C GLY A 115 -8.49 -2.49 -11.01
N PRO A 116 -8.90 -3.71 -10.61
CA PRO A 116 -9.19 -4.03 -9.22
C PRO A 116 -7.91 -4.15 -8.38
N ALA A 117 -8.06 -3.99 -7.07
CA ALA A 117 -7.05 -4.43 -6.12
C ALA A 117 -6.82 -5.95 -6.26
N PHE A 118 -5.56 -6.38 -6.21
CA PHE A 118 -5.14 -7.75 -6.44
C PHE A 118 -5.87 -8.73 -5.53
N CYS A 119 -6.10 -8.37 -4.26
CA CYS A 119 -6.82 -9.18 -3.30
C CYS A 119 -8.21 -9.66 -3.78
N ARG A 120 -8.90 -8.88 -4.62
CA ARG A 120 -10.24 -9.20 -5.14
C ARG A 120 -10.22 -10.23 -6.26
N VAL A 121 -9.13 -10.27 -7.02
CA VAL A 121 -8.98 -11.13 -8.20
C VAL A 121 -7.97 -12.26 -8.00
N ARG A 122 -7.22 -12.23 -6.90
CA ARG A 122 -6.21 -13.23 -6.53
C ARG A 122 -6.73 -14.64 -6.65
N ARG A 123 -7.92 -14.94 -6.11
CA ARG A 123 -8.50 -16.29 -6.18
C ARG A 123 -8.71 -16.74 -7.64
N GLN A 124 -9.21 -15.86 -8.50
CA GLN A 124 -9.46 -16.17 -9.92
C GLN A 124 -8.14 -16.32 -10.69
N MET A 125 -7.15 -15.48 -10.37
CA MET A 125 -5.81 -15.55 -10.96
C MET A 125 -5.04 -16.81 -10.54
N ILE A 126 -5.24 -17.29 -9.30
CA ILE A 126 -4.59 -18.49 -8.76
C ILE A 126 -5.35 -19.78 -9.11
N ALA A 127 -6.67 -19.71 -9.39
CA ALA A 127 -7.47 -20.88 -9.71
C ALA A 127 -6.91 -21.62 -10.94
N LEU A 128 -6.51 -22.87 -10.71
CA LEU A 128 -5.90 -23.76 -11.70
C LEU A 128 -6.97 -24.29 -12.65
N ASP A 129 -7.11 -23.70 -13.83
CA ASP A 129 -7.76 -24.36 -14.97
C ASP A 129 -6.77 -24.51 -16.13
N ILE A 130 -6.90 -25.60 -16.89
CA ILE A 130 -5.89 -26.45 -17.59
C ILE A 130 -4.96 -25.74 -18.64
N GLY A 131 -4.83 -24.41 -18.64
CA GLY A 131 -3.82 -23.61 -19.36
C GLY A 131 -2.70 -23.01 -18.48
N VAL A 132 -2.53 -23.54 -17.27
CA VAL A 132 -1.77 -22.96 -16.13
C VAL A 132 -0.28 -22.72 -16.39
N ASP A 133 0.41 -23.53 -17.19
CA ASP A 133 1.88 -23.45 -17.31
C ASP A 133 2.33 -22.15 -18.02
N GLN A 134 1.49 -21.63 -18.91
CA GLN A 134 1.73 -20.37 -19.61
C GLN A 134 1.33 -19.15 -18.76
N ARG A 135 0.28 -19.26 -17.94
CA ARG A 135 -0.18 -18.18 -17.05
C ARG A 135 0.68 -18.04 -15.80
N LEU A 136 1.17 -19.14 -15.21
CA LEU A 136 2.13 -19.09 -14.10
C LEU A 136 3.49 -18.57 -14.58
N ARG A 137 3.94 -18.95 -15.79
CA ARG A 137 5.09 -18.29 -16.44
C ARG A 137 4.84 -16.83 -16.71
N GLN A 138 3.64 -16.45 -17.13
CA GLN A 138 3.26 -15.04 -17.31
C GLN A 138 3.26 -14.31 -15.96
N THR A 139 2.72 -14.89 -14.88
CA THR A 139 2.78 -14.31 -13.52
C THR A 139 4.21 -14.21 -12.98
N VAL A 140 5.10 -15.16 -13.29
CA VAL A 140 6.55 -15.08 -12.98
C VAL A 140 7.27 -14.08 -13.90
N GLN A 141 6.77 -13.86 -15.12
CA GLN A 141 7.19 -12.75 -15.98
C GLN A 141 6.55 -11.40 -15.54
N ASP A 142 5.41 -11.40 -14.87
CA ASP A 142 4.73 -10.23 -14.28
C ASP A 142 5.31 -9.90 -12.90
N PHE A 143 5.99 -10.86 -12.27
CA PHE A 143 7.00 -10.60 -11.25
C PHE A 143 8.06 -9.62 -11.78
N ALA A 144 8.27 -9.48 -13.10
CA ALA A 144 9.08 -8.39 -13.64
C ALA A 144 8.48 -7.00 -13.36
N SER A 145 7.16 -6.87 -13.20
CA SER A 145 6.50 -5.62 -12.79
C SER A 145 6.73 -5.32 -11.31
N ILE A 146 6.68 -6.34 -10.45
CA ILE A 146 7.05 -6.22 -9.02
C ILE A 146 8.55 -5.94 -8.89
N ILE A 147 9.39 -6.66 -9.62
CA ILE A 147 10.83 -6.44 -9.71
C ILE A 147 11.09 -5.03 -10.26
N ARG A 148 10.34 -4.54 -11.25
CA ARG A 148 10.44 -3.16 -11.73
C ARG A 148 10.07 -2.16 -10.64
N PHE A 149 9.00 -2.41 -9.89
CA PHE A 149 8.61 -1.57 -8.75
C PHE A 149 9.73 -1.47 -7.71
N PHE A 150 10.29 -2.60 -7.26
CA PHE A 150 11.41 -2.59 -6.31
C PHE A 150 12.72 -2.09 -6.92
N ALA A 151 12.99 -2.38 -8.18
CA ALA A 151 14.16 -1.88 -8.89
C ALA A 151 14.10 -0.36 -9.04
N LEU A 152 12.92 0.25 -9.21
CA LEU A 152 12.79 1.71 -9.21
C LEU A 152 13.24 2.31 -7.88
N ALA A 153 12.87 1.71 -6.74
CA ALA A 153 13.35 2.15 -5.42
C ALA A 153 14.88 2.07 -5.31
N TRP A 154 15.49 1.03 -5.89
CA TRP A 154 16.95 0.86 -5.92
C TRP A 154 17.67 1.82 -6.88
N ILE A 155 17.11 2.05 -8.07
CA ILE A 155 17.72 2.83 -9.15
C ILE A 155 17.55 4.32 -8.89
N LYS A 156 16.33 4.74 -8.54
CA LYS A 156 15.95 6.12 -8.29
C LYS A 156 16.05 6.44 -6.81
N ARG A 157 17.27 6.35 -6.30
CA ARG A 157 17.57 6.73 -4.92
C ARG A 157 17.34 8.23 -4.78
N PRO A 158 16.56 8.69 -3.79
CA PRO A 158 16.48 10.10 -3.52
C PRO A 158 17.90 10.62 -3.23
N THR A 159 18.37 11.54 -4.06
CA THR A 159 19.73 12.09 -3.98
C THR A 159 19.92 13.03 -2.78
N LEU A 160 18.85 13.26 -2.01
CA LEU A 160 18.66 14.46 -1.23
C LEU A 160 18.43 14.22 0.27
N GLU A 161 18.15 12.99 0.72
CA GLU A 161 17.88 12.74 2.14
C GLU A 161 18.92 11.79 2.74
N PRO A 162 19.74 12.27 3.72
CA PRO A 162 20.51 11.36 4.55
C PRO A 162 19.53 10.46 5.32
N LEU A 163 19.97 9.24 5.66
CA LEU A 163 19.23 8.38 6.56
C LEU A 163 18.75 9.17 7.79
N PRO A 164 17.53 8.91 8.29
CA PRO A 164 17.12 9.40 9.59
C PRO A 164 18.19 9.09 10.64
N LEU A 165 18.64 10.13 11.35
CA LEU A 165 19.60 9.97 12.44
C LEU A 165 19.01 9.02 13.49
N GLY A 166 19.77 8.00 13.90
CA GLY A 166 19.32 7.05 14.92
C GLY A 166 18.54 5.85 14.41
N LEU A 167 18.32 5.69 13.10
CA LEU A 167 17.51 4.59 12.56
C LEU A 167 18.09 3.20 12.87
N GLN A 168 19.43 3.09 12.93
CA GLN A 168 20.08 1.83 13.30
C GLN A 168 19.80 1.47 14.77
N GLU A 169 19.90 2.44 15.67
CA GLU A 169 19.61 2.31 17.08
C GLU A 169 18.13 2.01 17.31
N GLU A 170 17.23 2.62 16.53
CA GLU A 170 15.79 2.33 16.56
C GLU A 170 15.52 0.87 16.21
N TYR A 171 16.09 0.35 15.12
CA TYR A 171 15.93 -1.05 14.75
C TYR A 171 16.54 -2.01 15.76
N ALA A 172 17.68 -1.67 16.35
CA ALA A 172 18.26 -2.46 17.44
C ALA A 172 17.30 -2.50 18.65
N ALA A 173 16.73 -1.36 19.04
CA ALA A 173 15.77 -1.28 20.15
C ALA A 173 14.48 -2.07 19.87
N ILE A 174 13.99 -2.06 18.62
CA ILE A 174 12.83 -2.89 18.22
C ILE A 174 13.16 -4.37 18.39
N LEU A 175 14.32 -4.84 17.92
CA LEU A 175 14.75 -6.23 18.08
C LEU A 175 14.88 -6.62 19.56
N ASP A 176 15.40 -5.72 20.39
CA ASP A 176 15.53 -5.96 21.82
C ASP A 176 14.17 -6.07 22.50
N ASN A 177 13.24 -5.17 22.21
CA ASN A 177 11.87 -5.22 22.73
C ASN A 177 11.14 -6.50 22.30
N ILE A 178 11.26 -6.90 21.03
CA ILE A 178 10.61 -8.10 20.50
C ILE A 178 11.23 -9.38 21.11
N SER A 179 12.53 -9.38 21.43
CA SER A 179 13.20 -10.51 22.08
C SER A 179 12.68 -10.83 23.49
N LEU A 180 12.02 -9.86 24.13
CA LEU A 180 11.41 -10.03 25.45
C LEU A 180 10.04 -10.72 25.38
N THR A 181 9.35 -10.64 24.24
CA THR A 181 7.96 -11.08 24.09
C THR A 181 7.81 -12.33 23.22
N LEU A 182 8.79 -12.63 22.36
CA LEU A 182 8.74 -13.78 21.47
C LEU A 182 9.12 -15.10 22.16
N PRO A 183 8.61 -16.25 21.66
CA PRO A 183 8.99 -17.58 22.14
C PRO A 183 10.50 -17.83 22.08
N ASP A 184 11.01 -18.61 23.04
CA ASP A 184 12.44 -18.97 23.12
C ASP A 184 12.98 -19.62 21.84
N SER A 185 12.13 -20.33 21.10
CA SER A 185 12.48 -20.96 19.82
C SER A 185 12.87 -19.97 18.72
N LEU A 186 12.45 -18.70 18.82
CA LEU A 186 12.78 -17.64 17.86
C LEU A 186 14.02 -16.82 18.26
N ARG A 187 14.53 -16.98 19.49
CA ARG A 187 15.72 -16.24 19.96
C ARG A 187 16.93 -16.38 19.02
N PRO A 188 17.29 -17.57 18.50
CA PRO A 188 18.42 -17.70 17.59
C PRO A 188 18.26 -16.86 16.31
N THR A 189 17.03 -16.75 15.80
CA THR A 189 16.73 -15.93 14.63
C THR A 189 16.86 -14.45 14.95
N ILE A 190 16.36 -14.00 16.10
CA ILE A 190 16.48 -12.59 16.52
C ILE A 190 17.96 -12.22 16.74
N ASP A 191 18.73 -13.10 17.37
CA ASP A 191 20.16 -12.90 17.61
C ASP A 191 20.93 -12.83 16.29
N MET A 192 20.60 -13.70 15.33
CA MET A 192 21.16 -13.64 13.98
C MET A 192 20.84 -12.30 13.29
N VAL A 193 19.58 -11.84 13.33
CA VAL A 193 19.19 -10.56 12.73
C VAL A 193 19.93 -9.40 13.40
N ARG A 194 20.05 -9.41 14.74
CA ARG A 194 20.78 -8.38 15.50
C ARG A 194 22.26 -8.31 15.08
N GLN A 195 22.92 -9.46 14.96
CA GLN A 195 24.33 -9.53 14.54
C GLN A 195 24.54 -9.05 13.10
N ASN A 196 23.52 -9.15 12.24
CA ASN A 196 23.59 -8.78 10.83
C ASN A 196 22.89 -7.45 10.50
N LEU A 197 22.48 -6.67 11.51
CA LEU A 197 21.83 -5.37 11.30
C LEU A 197 22.81 -4.32 10.75
N HIS A 198 24.00 -4.20 11.35
CA HIS A 198 24.99 -3.19 10.99
C HIS A 198 25.40 -3.20 9.50
N PRO A 199 25.59 -4.35 8.82
CA PRO A 199 25.84 -4.39 7.38
C PRO A 199 24.85 -3.59 6.51
N LEU A 200 23.58 -3.45 6.92
CA LEU A 200 22.55 -2.71 6.17
C LEU A 200 22.73 -1.18 6.24
N PHE A 201 23.47 -0.68 7.22
CA PHE A 201 23.69 0.75 7.47
C PHE A 201 25.07 1.24 7.02
N ARG A 202 25.81 0.40 6.28
CA ARG A 202 27.10 0.83 5.73
C ARG A 202 26.88 1.92 4.66
N PRO A 203 27.82 2.87 4.49
CA PRO A 203 27.68 3.97 3.52
C PRO A 203 27.48 3.52 2.06
N ASP A 204 27.94 2.32 1.72
CA ASP A 204 27.80 1.71 0.40
C ASP A 204 26.48 0.95 0.20
N PHE A 205 25.75 0.67 1.29
CA PHE A 205 24.45 0.01 1.21
C PHE A 205 23.38 1.01 0.74
N PRO A 206 22.54 0.65 -0.24
CA PRO A 206 21.53 1.55 -0.78
C PRO A 206 20.44 1.87 0.23
N ILE A 207 20.15 3.17 0.30
CA ILE A 207 18.96 3.70 0.94
C ILE A 207 17.91 3.93 -0.14
N ALA A 208 16.70 3.48 0.16
CA ALA A 208 15.59 3.54 -0.76
C ALA A 208 14.34 4.04 -0.02
N LEU A 209 13.56 4.86 -0.72
CA LEU A 209 12.19 5.17 -0.32
C LEU A 209 11.36 3.94 -0.61
N GLN A 210 10.68 3.41 0.41
CA GLN A 210 10.01 2.11 0.40
C GLN A 210 8.55 2.25 0.87
N HIS A 211 7.71 1.31 0.44
CA HIS A 211 6.31 1.24 0.85
C HIS A 211 6.17 0.54 2.20
N GLY A 212 5.48 1.15 3.16
CA GLY A 212 5.30 0.62 4.53
C GLY A 212 4.35 -0.58 4.63
N ASP A 213 3.34 -0.63 3.77
CA ASP A 213 2.27 -1.63 3.84
C ASP A 213 1.95 -2.25 2.47
N ILE A 214 2.93 -2.90 1.84
CA ILE A 214 2.76 -3.42 0.47
C ILE A 214 1.98 -4.75 0.45
N LEU A 215 0.68 -4.64 0.64
CA LEU A 215 -0.25 -5.77 0.68
C LEU A 215 -1.11 -5.86 -0.60
N GLU A 216 -1.71 -7.02 -0.81
CA GLU A 216 -2.57 -7.34 -1.97
C GLU A 216 -3.77 -6.40 -2.16
N ASN A 217 -4.23 -5.71 -1.10
CA ASN A 217 -5.28 -4.69 -1.18
C ASN A 217 -4.78 -3.33 -1.66
N ASN A 218 -3.46 -3.07 -1.59
CA ASN A 218 -2.82 -1.82 -2.00
C ASN A 218 -2.23 -1.89 -3.41
N ILE A 219 -2.16 -3.08 -4.00
CA ILE A 219 -1.68 -3.31 -5.37
C ILE A 219 -2.88 -3.45 -6.31
N HIS A 220 -2.94 -2.66 -7.36
CA HIS A 220 -3.93 -2.79 -8.43
C HIS A 220 -3.34 -3.48 -9.65
N VAL A 221 -4.15 -4.28 -10.33
CA VAL A 221 -3.73 -5.09 -11.47
C VAL A 221 -4.72 -5.01 -12.63
N GLU A 222 -4.23 -5.22 -13.85
CA GLU A 222 -5.06 -5.49 -15.01
C GLU A 222 -5.47 -6.98 -15.03
N GLU A 223 -6.76 -7.28 -14.96
CA GLU A 223 -7.24 -8.67 -14.82
C GLU A 223 -6.84 -9.59 -15.97
N ALA A 224 -6.79 -9.06 -17.19
CA ALA A 224 -6.50 -9.84 -18.39
C ALA A 224 -5.03 -10.27 -18.47
N THR A 225 -4.11 -9.47 -17.91
CA THR A 225 -2.67 -9.63 -18.12
C THR A 225 -1.89 -9.85 -16.84
N GLY A 226 -2.43 -9.49 -15.66
CA GLY A 226 -1.72 -9.53 -14.39
C GLY A 226 -0.80 -8.34 -14.13
N HIS A 227 -0.65 -7.40 -15.07
CA HIS A 227 0.24 -6.24 -14.91
C HIS A 227 -0.22 -5.35 -13.76
N ILE A 228 0.74 -4.89 -12.94
CA ILE A 228 0.49 -3.87 -11.94
C ILE A 228 0.21 -2.54 -12.63
N THR A 229 -0.94 -1.98 -12.36
CA THR A 229 -1.41 -0.70 -12.90
C THR A 229 -1.18 0.46 -11.93
N GLY A 230 -0.93 0.15 -10.66
CA GLY A 230 -0.52 1.11 -9.65
C GLY A 230 -0.59 0.55 -8.22
N VAL A 231 -0.04 1.32 -7.29
CA VAL A 231 0.03 1.03 -5.87
C VAL A 231 -0.52 2.23 -5.10
N VAL A 232 -1.37 1.97 -4.11
CA VAL A 232 -2.02 2.97 -3.26
C VAL A 232 -1.58 2.84 -1.80
N ASP A 233 -2.04 3.76 -0.95
CA ASP A 233 -1.79 3.78 0.50
C ASP A 233 -0.32 4.00 0.93
N TRP A 234 0.26 5.07 0.39
CA TRP A 234 1.63 5.50 0.67
C TRP A 234 1.81 6.27 1.98
N SER A 235 0.86 6.22 2.93
CA SER A 235 0.97 6.98 4.18
C SER A 235 2.14 6.55 5.04
N ASP A 236 2.47 5.27 4.99
CA ASP A 236 3.57 4.67 5.75
C ASP A 236 4.85 4.54 4.91
N ALA A 237 4.98 5.31 3.82
CA ALA A 237 6.22 5.35 3.06
C ALA A 237 7.39 5.81 3.94
N PHE A 238 8.52 5.14 3.83
CA PHE A 238 9.67 5.35 4.72
C PHE A 238 11.01 5.23 3.97
N LEU A 239 12.03 5.91 4.49
CA LEU A 239 13.41 5.83 4.01
C LEU A 239 14.24 4.94 4.92
N ALA A 240 14.82 3.90 4.36
CA ALA A 240 15.62 2.94 5.11
C ALA A 240 16.52 2.13 4.16
N PRO A 241 17.41 1.26 4.68
CA PRO A 241 18.12 0.29 3.85
C PRO A 241 17.17 -0.46 2.94
N PHE A 242 17.53 -0.58 1.66
CA PHE A 242 16.71 -1.26 0.68
C PHE A 242 16.40 -2.71 1.08
N GLY A 243 15.15 -3.12 0.88
CA GLY A 243 14.70 -4.50 1.01
C GLY A 243 13.74 -4.74 2.18
N LEU A 244 13.47 -3.73 3.01
CA LEU A 244 12.59 -3.84 4.16
C LEU A 244 11.10 -3.93 3.77
N SER A 245 10.71 -3.37 2.62
CA SER A 245 9.37 -3.55 2.07
C SER A 245 9.17 -4.89 1.34
N LEU A 246 10.18 -5.77 1.28
CA LEU A 246 10.04 -7.08 0.63
C LEU A 246 9.40 -8.14 1.53
N GLY A 247 9.05 -7.79 2.78
CA GLY A 247 8.42 -8.71 3.72
C GLY A 247 7.05 -9.17 3.22
N GLY A 248 6.94 -10.44 2.82
CA GLY A 248 5.70 -11.07 2.37
C GLY A 248 5.68 -11.56 0.92
N ILE A 249 6.79 -11.41 0.17
CA ILE A 249 7.00 -12.03 -1.15
C ILE A 249 7.53 -13.45 -1.01
#